data_AF-A0A7S2G4N3-F1
#
_entry.id   AF-A0A7S2G4N3-F1
#
_cell.length_a   1.000
_cell.length_b   1.000
_cell.length_c   1.000
_cell.angle_alpha   90.00
_cell.angle_beta   90.00
_cell.angle_gamma   90.00
#
_symmetry.space_group_name_H-M   'P 1'
#
loop_
_entity.id
_entity.type
_entity.pdbx_description
1 polymer ?
#
loop_
_entity_poly.entity_id
_entity_poly.type
_entity_poly.pdbx_seq_one_letter_code
_entity_poly.pdbx_strand_id
1 'polypeptide(L)'
;RLVAAGAYARREVLVESLGGHRIEMLTASRHRGAARARQPALEGLPAPRRRRPRAFPRRSTVFISCRVHPGETPASYMLEGLLDYLASPAAAELLRRYVFQIIPVLNPDGVAMGNHRNDLRGENLNRVYGAATLEAHPSVYAAEAVCRAAHERPGGLRLYLDLHAHSNRRGAFLLGDTAGMEPSQQVAARLYSYALCRRC
;
A
#
# COMPACT_ATOMS: atom_id res chain seq x y z
N ARG A 1 -5.04 -4.85 -17.27
CA ARG A 1 -5.73 -3.54 -17.40
C ARG A 1 -4.73 -2.38 -17.43
N LEU A 2 -3.99 -2.10 -16.35
CA LEU A 2 -3.00 -0.99 -16.29
C LEU A 2 -1.99 -0.92 -17.46
N VAL A 3 -1.33 -2.05 -17.79
CA VAL A 3 -0.36 -2.07 -18.90
C VAL A 3 -1.03 -1.81 -20.25
N ALA A 4 -2.22 -2.38 -20.47
CA ALA A 4 -3.01 -2.14 -21.68
C ALA A 4 -3.41 -0.66 -21.83
N ALA A 5 -3.64 0.03 -20.71
CA ALA A 5 -3.87 1.48 -20.66
C ALA A 5 -2.58 2.32 -20.79
N GLY A 6 -1.43 1.70 -21.08
CA GLY A 6 -0.15 2.39 -21.26
C GLY A 6 0.52 2.84 -19.96
N ALA A 7 0.12 2.29 -18.81
CA ALA A 7 0.85 2.48 -17.56
C ALA A 7 2.10 1.58 -17.53
N TYR A 8 3.18 2.09 -16.92
CA TYR A 8 4.22 1.21 -16.40
C TYR A 8 3.64 0.49 -15.18
N ALA A 9 3.60 -0.83 -15.21
CA ALA A 9 3.19 -1.65 -14.08
C ALA A 9 4.17 -2.80 -13.89
N ARG A 10 4.57 -3.06 -12.65
CA ARG A 10 5.50 -4.13 -12.31
C ARG A 10 5.12 -4.76 -10.98
N ARG A 11 4.92 -6.08 -10.99
CA ARG A 11 4.75 -6.88 -9.78
C ARG A 11 6.12 -7.36 -9.27
N GLU A 12 6.29 -7.33 -7.97
CA GLU A 12 7.41 -7.96 -7.25
C GLU A 12 6.91 -8.70 -6.01
N VAL A 13 7.68 -9.69 -5.56
CA VAL A 13 7.48 -10.36 -4.27
C VAL A 13 8.44 -9.71 -3.29
N LEU A 14 7.93 -9.19 -2.19
CA LEU A 14 8.74 -8.55 -1.16
C LEU A 14 9.36 -9.60 -0.23
N VAL A 15 8.53 -10.52 0.24
CA VAL A 15 8.86 -11.56 1.21
C VAL A 15 7.79 -12.67 1.15
N GLU A 16 8.00 -13.77 1.85
CA GLU A 16 6.99 -14.78 2.14
C GLU A 16 6.39 -14.55 3.54
N SER A 17 5.10 -14.83 3.70
CA SER A 17 4.42 -14.82 5.00
C SER A 17 4.86 -16.01 5.85
N LEU A 18 4.36 -16.11 7.09
CA LEU A 18 4.65 -17.23 7.98
C LEU A 18 4.21 -18.58 7.38
N GLY A 19 3.09 -18.58 6.66
CA GLY A 19 2.57 -19.75 5.94
C GLY A 19 3.17 -19.96 4.55
N GLY A 20 4.22 -19.22 4.18
CA GLY A 20 4.89 -19.36 2.87
C GLY A 20 4.16 -18.72 1.70
N HIS A 21 3.09 -17.94 1.92
CA HIS A 21 2.42 -17.20 0.86
C HIS A 21 3.20 -15.94 0.48
N ARG A 22 3.15 -15.57 -0.80
CA ARG A 22 3.88 -14.40 -1.29
C ARG A 22 3.23 -13.09 -0.84
N ILE A 23 4.02 -12.19 -0.25
CA ILE A 23 3.65 -10.80 -0.08
C ILE A 23 4.02 -10.04 -1.36
N GLU A 24 3.04 -9.88 -2.24
CA GLU A 24 3.24 -9.22 -3.54
C GLU A 24 2.97 -7.72 -3.46
N MET A 25 3.79 -6.94 -4.17
CA MET A 25 3.57 -5.52 -4.39
C MET A 25 3.49 -5.21 -5.89
N LEU A 26 2.52 -4.38 -6.25
CA LEU A 26 2.38 -3.77 -7.56
C LEU A 26 2.91 -2.34 -7.53
N THR A 27 3.88 -2.02 -8.39
CA THR A 27 4.29 -0.64 -8.67
C THR A 27 3.67 -0.18 -9.97
N ALA A 28 2.91 0.92 -9.96
CA ALA A 28 2.27 1.52 -11.13
C ALA A 28 2.57 3.03 -11.26
N SER A 29 2.88 3.49 -12.48
CA SER A 29 3.11 4.90 -12.82
C SER A 29 3.08 5.09 -14.34
N ARG A 30 3.24 6.32 -14.86
CA ARG A 30 3.44 6.53 -16.29
C ARG A 30 4.87 6.18 -16.68
N HIS A 31 5.10 5.45 -17.78
CA HIS A 31 6.46 5.06 -18.17
C HIS A 31 7.40 6.25 -18.43
N ARG A 32 6.91 7.31 -19.10
CA ARG A 32 7.67 8.55 -19.33
C ARG A 32 8.12 9.12 -17.98
N GLY A 33 9.42 9.33 -17.79
CA GLY A 33 10.01 9.78 -16.52
C GLY A 33 10.59 8.66 -15.64
N ALA A 34 10.51 7.40 -16.07
CA ALA A 34 11.28 6.31 -15.46
C ALA A 34 12.79 6.51 -15.72
N ALA A 35 13.60 6.42 -14.68
CA ALA A 35 15.06 6.39 -14.80
C ALA A 35 15.51 5.05 -15.43
N ARG A 36 16.73 5.01 -16.01
CA ARG A 36 17.34 3.73 -16.42
C ARG A 36 17.64 2.84 -15.20
N ALA A 37 17.95 3.42 -14.05
CA ALA A 37 18.15 2.69 -12.81
C ALA A 37 16.87 1.99 -12.30
N ARG A 38 17.05 0.89 -11.56
CA ARG A 38 15.98 0.25 -10.79
C ARG A 38 15.90 0.88 -9.40
N GLN A 39 14.80 0.62 -8.71
CA GLN A 39 14.72 0.91 -7.28
C GLN A 39 15.76 0.05 -6.55
N PRO A 40 16.42 0.60 -5.50
CA PRO A 40 17.41 -0.13 -4.73
C PRO A 40 16.75 -1.30 -3.98
N ALA A 41 17.58 -2.21 -3.44
CA ALA A 41 17.10 -3.20 -2.48
C ALA A 41 16.42 -2.50 -1.29
N LEU A 42 15.44 -3.17 -0.68
CA LEU A 42 14.79 -2.67 0.52
C LEU A 42 15.60 -3.15 1.71
N GLU A 43 15.98 -2.23 2.58
CA GLU A 43 16.73 -2.55 3.79
C GLU A 43 15.95 -3.55 4.66
N GLY A 44 16.66 -4.51 5.24
CA GLY A 44 16.09 -5.55 6.08
C GLY A 44 15.33 -6.65 5.34
N LEU A 45 15.10 -6.53 4.03
CA LEU A 45 14.44 -7.56 3.23
C LEU A 45 15.44 -8.44 2.47
N PRO A 46 15.10 -9.71 2.21
CA PRO A 46 15.93 -10.58 1.39
C PRO A 46 16.15 -10.02 -0.01
N ALA A 47 17.26 -10.43 -0.64
CA ALA A 47 17.56 -10.02 -2.00
C ALA A 47 16.41 -10.41 -2.95
N PRO A 48 15.98 -9.49 -3.84
CA PRO A 48 14.80 -9.72 -4.65
C PRO A 48 15.07 -10.81 -5.69
N ARG A 49 14.19 -11.82 -5.75
CA ARG A 49 14.29 -12.93 -6.73
C ARG A 49 14.24 -12.47 -8.20
N ARG A 50 13.71 -11.27 -8.46
CA ARG A 50 13.63 -10.65 -9.79
C ARG A 50 14.07 -9.19 -9.70
N ARG A 51 14.44 -8.60 -10.84
CA ARG A 51 14.76 -7.17 -10.90
C ARG A 51 13.59 -6.32 -10.37
N ARG A 52 13.87 -5.46 -9.40
CA ARG A 52 12.94 -4.47 -8.85
C ARG A 52 12.40 -3.50 -9.91
N PRO A 53 11.29 -2.79 -9.65
CA PRO A 53 10.74 -1.79 -10.55
C PRO A 53 11.74 -0.68 -10.95
N ARG A 54 11.48 0.04 -12.05
CA ARG A 54 12.23 1.27 -12.41
C ARG A 54 12.09 2.30 -11.28
N ALA A 55 13.14 3.11 -11.10
CA ALA A 55 13.07 4.28 -10.23
C ALA A 55 12.38 5.46 -10.95
N PHE A 56 11.67 6.28 -10.18
CA PHE A 56 11.02 7.51 -10.64
C PHE A 56 11.44 8.64 -9.69
N PRO A 57 12.63 9.23 -9.86
CA PRO A 57 13.23 10.10 -8.85
C PRO A 57 12.49 11.44 -8.67
N ARG A 58 11.73 11.88 -9.67
CA ARG A 58 10.99 13.15 -9.67
C ARG A 58 9.52 13.02 -9.26
N ARG A 59 9.11 11.84 -8.76
CA ARG A 59 7.72 11.56 -8.41
C ARG A 59 7.61 11.14 -6.97
N SER A 60 6.60 11.66 -6.30
CA SER A 60 6.21 11.21 -4.97
C SER A 60 5.50 9.87 -5.04
N THR A 61 5.56 9.13 -3.92
CA THR A 61 4.94 7.82 -3.79
C THR A 61 3.58 7.94 -3.11
N VAL A 62 2.62 7.17 -3.61
CA VAL A 62 1.36 6.85 -2.91
C VAL A 62 1.44 5.37 -2.56
N PHE A 63 1.48 5.07 -1.27
CA PHE A 63 1.49 3.69 -0.78
C PHE A 63 0.06 3.28 -0.42
N ILE A 64 -0.33 2.07 -0.83
CA ILE A 64 -1.67 1.52 -0.57
C ILE A 64 -1.49 0.09 -0.07
N SER A 65 -2.04 -0.20 1.10
CA SER A 65 -2.18 -1.56 1.61
C SER A 65 -3.65 -1.95 1.68
N CYS A 66 -3.89 -3.24 1.70
CA CYS A 66 -5.23 -3.80 1.80
C CYS A 66 -5.17 -5.14 2.52
N ARG A 67 -6.26 -5.50 3.20
CA ARG A 67 -6.47 -6.83 3.80
C ARG A 67 -5.40 -7.21 4.84
N VAL A 68 -5.07 -6.28 5.74
CA VAL A 68 -4.34 -6.61 6.96
C VAL A 68 -5.20 -7.47 7.89
N HIS A 69 -6.50 -7.18 7.96
CA HIS A 69 -7.50 -8.09 8.53
C HIS A 69 -8.10 -8.98 7.42
N PRO A 70 -8.03 -10.31 7.53
CA PRO A 70 -8.42 -11.18 6.43
C PRO A 70 -9.94 -11.33 6.20
N GLY A 71 -10.78 -11.00 7.17
CA GLY A 71 -12.24 -11.06 7.02
C GLY A 71 -12.81 -9.90 6.20
N GLU A 72 -12.04 -8.83 5.99
CA GLU A 72 -12.52 -7.57 5.42
C GLU A 72 -12.53 -7.60 3.88
N THR A 73 -13.35 -8.47 3.28
CA THR A 73 -13.43 -8.65 1.82
C THR A 73 -13.86 -7.40 1.04
N PRO A 74 -14.67 -6.46 1.59
CA PRO A 74 -14.98 -5.22 0.88
C PRO A 74 -13.74 -4.40 0.49
N ALA A 75 -12.66 -4.48 1.29
CA ALA A 75 -11.41 -3.78 0.99
C ALA A 75 -10.78 -4.23 -0.33
N SER A 76 -10.93 -5.51 -0.70
CA SER A 76 -10.45 -6.02 -1.99
C SER A 76 -11.24 -5.45 -3.17
N TYR A 77 -12.56 -5.30 -3.04
CA TYR A 77 -13.40 -4.68 -4.06
C TYR A 77 -13.11 -3.18 -4.21
N MET A 78 -12.86 -2.48 -3.09
CA MET A 78 -12.39 -1.09 -3.12
C MET A 78 -11.07 -0.97 -3.89
N LEU A 79 -10.13 -1.89 -3.64
CA LEU A 79 -8.86 -1.92 -4.35
C LEU A 79 -9.05 -2.23 -5.84
N GLU A 80 -9.93 -3.15 -6.21
CA GLU A 80 -10.23 -3.44 -7.61
C GLU A 80 -10.75 -2.19 -8.33
N GLY A 81 -11.74 -1.49 -7.76
CA GLY A 81 -12.26 -0.24 -8.33
C GLY A 81 -11.19 0.85 -8.45
N LEU A 82 -10.29 0.95 -7.47
CA LEU A 82 -9.15 1.87 -7.53
C LEU A 82 -8.19 1.51 -8.69
N LEU A 83 -7.89 0.23 -8.87
CA LEU A 83 -7.02 -0.23 -9.96
C LEU A 83 -7.66 0.00 -11.34
N ASP A 84 -8.98 -0.18 -11.45
CA ASP A 84 -9.74 0.13 -12.67
C ASP A 84 -9.75 1.63 -12.96
N TYR A 85 -9.95 2.46 -11.94
CA TYR A 85 -9.81 3.91 -12.09
C TYR A 85 -8.40 4.30 -12.54
N LEU A 86 -7.35 3.74 -11.93
CA LEU A 86 -5.96 3.97 -12.35
C LEU A 86 -5.68 3.53 -13.79
N ALA A 87 -6.43 2.54 -14.31
CA ALA A 87 -6.35 2.12 -15.70
C ALA A 87 -7.21 2.96 -16.66
N SER A 88 -8.01 3.90 -16.15
CA SER A 88 -8.84 4.79 -16.96
C SER A 88 -8.07 6.01 -17.47
N PRO A 89 -8.52 6.66 -18.55
CA PRO A 89 -7.97 7.93 -19.02
C PRO A 89 -8.01 9.05 -17.97
N ALA A 90 -9.02 9.04 -17.09
CA ALA A 90 -9.19 10.06 -16.03
C ALA A 90 -8.03 10.07 -15.03
N ALA A 91 -7.40 8.91 -14.78
CA ALA A 91 -6.26 8.80 -13.87
C ALA A 91 -4.89 9.06 -14.54
N ALA A 92 -4.86 9.42 -15.83
CA ALA A 92 -3.60 9.60 -16.56
C ALA A 92 -2.68 10.66 -15.92
N GLU A 93 -3.25 11.74 -15.39
CA GLU A 93 -2.48 12.78 -14.69
C GLU A 93 -1.91 12.29 -13.36
N LEU A 94 -2.66 11.48 -12.62
CA LEU A 94 -2.19 10.88 -11.37
C LEU A 94 -0.98 9.99 -11.63
N LEU A 95 -1.04 9.13 -12.65
CA LEU A 95 0.09 8.29 -13.05
C LEU A 95 1.29 9.10 -13.57
N ARG A 96 1.08 10.31 -14.09
CA ARG A 96 2.18 11.22 -14.49
C ARG A 96 2.88 11.88 -13.30
N ARG A 97 2.20 12.04 -12.17
CA ARG A 97 2.74 12.71 -10.96
C ARG A 97 3.25 11.75 -9.89
N TYR A 98 2.61 10.59 -9.75
CA TYR A 98 2.84 9.69 -8.64
C TYR A 98 3.34 8.31 -9.07
N VAL A 99 4.03 7.66 -8.14
CA VAL A 99 4.27 6.21 -8.16
C VAL A 99 3.32 5.57 -7.17
N PHE A 100 2.44 4.69 -7.64
CA PHE A 100 1.59 3.89 -6.78
C PHE A 100 2.33 2.62 -6.42
N GLN A 101 2.50 2.36 -5.12
CA GLN A 101 3.03 1.12 -4.56
C GLN A 101 1.91 0.45 -3.76
N ILE A 102 1.47 -0.70 -4.22
CA ILE A 102 0.20 -1.31 -3.77
C ILE A 102 0.47 -2.73 -3.30
N ILE A 103 0.17 -3.03 -2.04
CA ILE A 103 0.13 -4.40 -1.50
C ILE A 103 -1.34 -4.84 -1.43
N PRO A 104 -1.79 -5.77 -2.31
CA PRO A 104 -3.20 -6.14 -2.36
C PRO A 104 -3.69 -6.95 -1.16
N VAL A 105 -2.81 -7.74 -0.55
CA VAL A 105 -3.12 -8.56 0.62
C VAL A 105 -1.93 -8.58 1.57
N LEU A 106 -2.08 -7.94 2.73
CA LEU A 106 -1.08 -7.96 3.80
C LEU A 106 -1.10 -9.25 4.63
N ASN A 107 -2.26 -9.91 4.76
CA ASN A 107 -2.39 -11.13 5.55
C ASN A 107 -2.90 -12.32 4.70
N PRO A 108 -2.11 -12.79 3.71
CA PRO A 108 -2.56 -13.88 2.84
C PRO A 108 -2.79 -15.18 3.59
N ASP A 109 -2.03 -15.44 4.66
CA ASP A 109 -2.20 -16.64 5.48
C ASP A 109 -3.56 -16.65 6.18
N GLY A 110 -3.92 -15.56 6.85
CA GLY A 110 -5.23 -15.43 7.48
C GLY A 110 -6.36 -15.51 6.46
N VAL A 111 -6.15 -15.04 5.22
CA VAL A 111 -7.13 -15.22 4.14
C VAL A 111 -7.28 -16.69 3.78
N ALA A 112 -6.17 -17.41 3.59
CA ALA A 112 -6.18 -18.83 3.24
C ALA A 112 -6.84 -19.68 4.35
N MET A 113 -6.66 -19.30 5.62
CA MET A 113 -7.24 -19.99 6.77
C MET A 113 -8.68 -19.57 7.09
N GLY A 114 -9.24 -18.56 6.41
CA GLY A 114 -10.57 -18.05 6.71
C GLY A 114 -10.66 -17.26 8.03
N ASN A 115 -9.55 -16.71 8.52
CA ASN A 115 -9.53 -15.87 9.72
C ASN A 115 -10.29 -14.56 9.50
N HIS A 116 -10.94 -14.06 10.54
CA HIS A 116 -11.59 -12.75 10.47
C HIS A 116 -10.61 -11.59 10.65
N ARG A 117 -9.65 -11.69 11.59
CA ARG A 117 -8.82 -10.55 12.00
C ARG A 117 -7.32 -10.83 12.05
N ASN A 118 -6.94 -11.99 12.54
CA ASN A 118 -5.56 -12.26 12.95
C ASN A 118 -4.78 -13.08 11.92
N ASP A 119 -3.46 -13.08 12.04
CA ASP A 119 -2.55 -13.95 11.29
C ASP A 119 -2.51 -15.40 11.84
N LEU A 120 -1.54 -16.20 11.41
CA LEU A 120 -1.36 -17.59 11.88
C LEU A 120 -0.98 -17.72 13.35
N ARG A 121 -0.44 -16.66 13.95
CA ARG A 121 -0.04 -16.62 15.36
C ARG A 121 -1.16 -16.09 16.25
N GLY A 122 -2.31 -15.75 15.68
CA GLY A 122 -3.41 -15.12 16.40
C GLY A 122 -3.15 -13.64 16.71
N GLU A 123 -2.14 -13.03 16.08
CA GLU A 123 -1.80 -11.62 16.30
C GLU A 123 -2.58 -10.71 15.35
N ASN A 124 -2.96 -9.53 15.85
CA ASN A 124 -3.52 -8.49 15.02
C ASN A 124 -2.39 -7.69 14.35
N LEU A 125 -2.15 -7.94 13.07
CA LEU A 125 -1.09 -7.27 12.30
C LEU A 125 -1.23 -5.73 12.25
N ASN A 126 -2.44 -5.17 12.41
CA ASN A 126 -2.62 -3.71 12.49
C ASN A 126 -2.34 -3.13 13.90
N ARG A 127 -1.61 -3.87 14.74
CA ARG A 127 -1.16 -3.46 16.09
C ARG A 127 0.33 -3.66 16.32
N VAL A 128 1.07 -4.15 15.32
CA VAL A 128 2.51 -4.45 15.45
C VAL A 128 3.40 -3.48 14.66
N TYR A 129 2.81 -2.50 13.94
CA TYR A 129 3.58 -1.43 13.29
C TYR A 129 4.48 -0.72 14.31
N GLY A 130 5.73 -0.46 13.91
CA GLY A 130 6.80 0.11 14.73
C GLY A 130 7.61 -0.93 15.51
N ALA A 131 7.07 -2.14 15.72
CA ALA A 131 7.72 -3.23 16.46
C ALA A 131 7.82 -4.55 15.66
N ALA A 132 7.35 -4.54 14.41
CA ALA A 132 7.38 -5.71 13.54
C ALA A 132 8.82 -6.18 13.28
N THR A 133 9.03 -7.50 13.21
CA THR A 133 10.28 -8.08 12.71
C THR A 133 10.03 -8.94 11.49
N LEU A 134 11.09 -9.22 10.72
CA LEU A 134 11.00 -10.06 9.54
C LEU A 134 10.56 -11.50 9.89
N GLU A 135 11.01 -12.01 11.03
CA GLU A 135 10.72 -13.36 11.50
C GLU A 135 9.31 -13.47 12.05
N ALA A 136 8.86 -12.45 12.78
CA ALA A 136 7.58 -12.48 13.50
C ALA A 136 6.41 -12.03 12.63
N HIS A 137 6.60 -10.97 11.85
CA HIS A 137 5.56 -10.25 11.11
C HIS A 137 6.06 -9.85 9.71
N PRO A 138 6.49 -10.81 8.86
CA PRO A 138 7.17 -10.53 7.60
C PRO A 138 6.40 -9.56 6.69
N SER A 139 5.07 -9.67 6.64
CA SER A 139 4.24 -8.81 5.79
C SER A 139 4.22 -7.34 6.23
N VAL A 140 4.09 -7.10 7.54
CA VAL A 140 4.09 -5.74 8.12
C VAL A 140 5.49 -5.15 8.00
N TYR A 141 6.52 -5.92 8.35
CA TYR A 141 7.92 -5.50 8.22
C TYR A 141 8.26 -5.09 6.78
N ALA A 142 7.81 -5.87 5.78
CA ALA A 142 8.01 -5.53 4.38
C ALA A 142 7.25 -4.26 3.95
N ALA A 143 6.03 -4.04 4.46
CA ALA A 143 5.28 -2.80 4.20
C ALA A 143 6.01 -1.58 4.78
N GLU A 144 6.54 -1.68 5.99
CA GLU A 144 7.32 -0.61 6.63
C GLU A 144 8.62 -0.32 5.87
N ALA A 145 9.34 -1.35 5.42
CA ALA A 145 10.53 -1.19 4.60
C ALA A 145 10.23 -0.45 3.28
N VAL A 146 9.09 -0.75 2.64
CA VAL A 146 8.63 -0.01 1.45
C VAL A 146 8.32 1.45 1.79
N CYS A 147 7.58 1.71 2.87
CA CYS A 147 7.23 3.07 3.31
C CYS A 147 8.48 3.89 3.64
N ARG A 148 9.44 3.32 4.37
CA ARG A 148 10.71 3.97 4.73
C ARG A 148 11.52 4.31 3.47
N ALA A 149 11.70 3.34 2.57
CA ALA A 149 12.39 3.57 1.31
C ALA A 149 11.65 4.58 0.40
N ALA A 150 10.33 4.67 0.47
CA ALA A 150 9.56 5.69 -0.25
C ALA A 150 9.73 7.08 0.36
N HIS A 151 9.76 7.17 1.69
CA HIS A 151 9.93 8.41 2.45
C HIS A 151 11.31 9.04 2.23
N GLU A 152 12.38 8.24 2.27
CA GLU A 152 13.77 8.71 2.15
C GLU A 152 14.15 9.16 0.72
N ARG A 153 13.35 8.83 -0.28
CA ARG A 153 13.63 9.24 -1.66
C ARG A 153 13.31 10.72 -1.86
N PRO A 154 13.98 11.41 -2.82
CA PRO A 154 13.73 12.83 -3.08
C PRO A 154 12.26 13.21 -3.35
N GLY A 155 11.47 12.29 -3.94
CA GLY A 155 10.04 12.51 -4.16
C GLY A 155 9.16 12.32 -2.92
N GLY A 156 9.65 11.59 -1.91
CA GLY A 156 8.97 11.31 -0.66
C GLY A 156 7.74 10.39 -0.76
N LEU A 157 7.22 10.01 0.41
CA LEU A 157 5.92 9.37 0.58
C LEU A 157 4.87 10.46 0.81
N ARG A 158 3.93 10.61 -0.13
CA ARG A 158 2.93 11.70 -0.08
C ARG A 158 1.63 11.30 0.62
N LEU A 159 1.28 10.03 0.52
CA LEU A 159 0.04 9.47 1.05
C LEU A 159 0.23 7.97 1.31
N TYR A 160 -0.25 7.52 2.46
CA TYR A 160 -0.46 6.11 2.78
C TYR A 160 -1.97 5.88 2.97
N LEU A 161 -2.54 4.93 2.23
CA LEU A 161 -3.91 4.47 2.40
C LEU A 161 -3.92 3.01 2.84
N ASP A 162 -4.52 2.73 3.99
CA ASP A 162 -4.76 1.36 4.46
C ASP A 162 -6.24 1.01 4.33
N LEU A 163 -6.55 0.12 3.38
CA LEU A 163 -7.93 -0.20 3.01
C LEU A 163 -8.50 -1.28 3.94
N HIS A 164 -9.61 -0.91 4.57
CA HIS A 164 -10.32 -1.69 5.59
C HIS A 164 -11.82 -1.79 5.31
N ALA A 165 -12.49 -2.68 6.02
CA ALA A 165 -13.94 -2.70 6.16
C ALA A 165 -14.34 -2.56 7.63
N HIS A 166 -15.49 -1.93 7.89
CA HIS A 166 -15.98 -1.72 9.25
C HIS A 166 -17.32 -2.43 9.44
N SER A 167 -17.46 -3.22 10.51
CA SER A 167 -18.67 -4.00 10.77
C SER A 167 -19.88 -3.15 11.20
N ASN A 168 -19.64 -2.09 11.99
CA ASN A 168 -20.72 -1.34 12.64
C ASN A 168 -21.13 -0.03 11.95
N ARG A 169 -20.24 0.59 11.15
CA ARG A 169 -20.52 1.88 10.49
C ARG A 169 -20.90 1.64 9.04
N ARG A 170 -22.00 2.25 8.60
CA ARG A 170 -22.47 2.23 7.21
C ARG A 170 -21.81 3.36 6.40
N GLY A 171 -21.67 3.14 5.10
CA GLY A 171 -21.07 4.09 4.16
C GLY A 171 -19.54 4.02 4.10
N ALA A 172 -18.96 4.86 3.26
CA ALA A 172 -17.51 5.01 3.11
C ALA A 172 -17.00 6.17 3.98
N PHE A 173 -15.93 5.93 4.74
CA PHE A 173 -15.30 6.97 5.56
C PHE A 173 -13.79 6.76 5.64
N LEU A 174 -13.07 7.83 5.96
CA LEU A 174 -11.62 7.86 6.13
C LEU A 174 -11.31 8.29 7.56
N LEU A 175 -10.37 7.58 8.17
CA LEU A 175 -9.81 7.93 9.47
C LEU A 175 -8.41 8.49 9.22
N GLY A 176 -8.24 9.79 9.48
CA GLY A 176 -6.94 10.45 9.39
C GLY A 176 -6.16 10.29 10.70
N ASP A 177 -4.86 10.10 10.58
CA ASP A 177 -3.96 10.15 11.74
C ASP A 177 -3.81 11.60 12.23
N THR A 178 -3.92 11.78 13.54
CA THR A 178 -3.72 13.07 14.21
C THR A 178 -2.72 12.97 15.37
N ALA A 179 -2.13 11.79 15.60
CA ALA A 179 -1.23 11.56 16.72
C ALA A 179 0.06 12.38 16.55
N GLY A 180 0.49 13.06 17.63
CA GLY A 180 1.72 13.86 17.65
C GLY A 180 1.71 15.10 16.75
N MET A 181 0.57 15.45 16.16
CA MET A 181 0.43 16.64 15.30
C MET A 181 0.00 17.87 16.09
N GLU A 182 0.47 19.04 15.68
CA GLU A 182 -0.04 20.31 16.19
C GLU A 182 -1.52 20.51 15.79
N PRO A 183 -2.32 21.28 16.56
CA PRO A 183 -3.76 21.42 16.31
C PRO A 183 -4.14 21.80 14.87
N SER A 184 -3.37 22.68 14.22
CA SER A 184 -3.59 23.08 12.82
C SER A 184 -3.42 21.93 11.82
N GLN A 185 -2.46 21.03 12.09
CA GLN A 185 -2.20 19.85 11.28
C GLN A 185 -3.26 18.77 11.51
N GLN A 186 -3.73 18.61 12.75
CA GLN A 186 -4.85 17.70 13.07
C GLN A 186 -6.13 18.10 12.32
N VAL A 187 -6.42 19.40 12.28
CA VAL A 187 -7.55 19.94 11.51
C VAL A 187 -7.40 19.61 10.03
N ALA A 188 -6.22 19.82 9.45
CA ALA A 188 -5.97 19.48 8.05
C ALA A 188 -6.15 17.97 7.77
N ALA A 189 -5.62 17.09 8.62
CA ALA A 189 -5.75 15.64 8.48
C ALA A 189 -7.21 15.17 8.54
N ARG A 190 -7.99 15.73 9.49
CA ARG A 190 -9.42 15.43 9.64
C ARG A 190 -10.26 16.00 8.50
N LEU A 191 -10.04 17.26 8.12
CA LEU A 191 -10.77 17.92 7.03
C LEU A 191 -10.48 17.27 5.68
N TYR A 192 -9.23 16.89 5.41
CA TYR A 192 -8.87 16.19 4.19
C TYR A 192 -9.59 14.85 4.08
N SER A 193 -9.56 14.07 5.17
CA SER A 193 -10.29 12.79 5.26
C SER A 193 -11.80 12.99 5.07
N TYR A 194 -12.37 13.99 5.73
CA TYR A 194 -13.80 14.31 5.62
C TYR A 194 -14.20 14.75 4.20
N ALA A 195 -13.43 15.66 3.59
CA ALA A 195 -13.69 16.19 2.26
C ALA A 195 -13.63 15.09 1.18
N LEU A 196 -12.70 14.14 1.32
CA LEU A 196 -12.61 12.97 0.44
C LEU A 196 -13.85 12.06 0.56
N CYS A 197 -14.42 11.91 1.76
CA CYS A 197 -15.58 11.04 1.97
C CYS A 197 -16.91 11.66 1.54
N ARG A 198 -17.03 13.00 1.58
CA ARG A 198 -18.29 13.69 1.25
C ARG A 198 -18.73 13.60 -0.22
N ARG A 199 -17.86 13.06 -1.08
CA ARG A 199 -18.12 12.84 -2.51
C ARG A 199 -18.34 11.36 -2.87
N CYS A 200 -18.36 10.48 -1.87
CA CYS A 200 -18.72 9.07 -1.98
C CYS A 200 -20.18 8.88 -1.57
#